data_AF-A0A8S2VQC6-F1
#
_entry.id   AF-A0A8S2VQC6-F1
#
_cell.length_a   1.000
_cell.length_b   1.000
_cell.length_c   1.000
_cell.angle_alpha   90.00
_cell.angle_beta   90.00
_cell.angle_gamma   90.00
#
_symmetry.space_group_name_H-M   'P 1'
#
loop_
_entity.id
_entity.type
_entity.pdbx_description
1 polymer ?
#
loop_
_entity_poly.entity_id
_entity_poly.type
_entity_poly.pdbx_seq_one_letter_code
_entity_poly.pdbx_strand_id
1 'polypeptide(L)'
;MADNQKIQFKLKNSIGSLEFGKPFISGPRGIAYRPSDHLLFIADSKNERVVGFTEDNKLAKIISHYGTKNGLCIMSNGQLLMTDETQILLMNNDLRL
;
A
#
# COMPACT_ATOMS: atom_id res chain seq x y z
N MET A 1 -15.07 27.11 -30.84
CA MET A 1 -15.68 26.75 -29.55
C MET A 1 -14.80 25.67 -28.95
N ALA A 2 -14.11 25.95 -27.85
CA ALA A 2 -13.20 24.98 -27.24
C ALA A 2 -14.02 23.92 -26.48
N ASP A 3 -13.85 22.66 -26.86
CA ASP A 3 -14.48 21.51 -26.20
C ASP A 3 -13.89 21.38 -24.79
N ASN A 4 -14.66 21.84 -23.80
CA ASN A 4 -14.27 21.85 -22.40
C ASN A 4 -14.57 20.48 -21.81
N GLN A 5 -13.82 19.45 -22.23
CA GLN A 5 -13.99 18.10 -21.72
C GLN A 5 -13.65 18.07 -20.23
N LYS A 6 -14.69 18.00 -19.39
CA LYS A 6 -14.56 17.79 -17.96
C LYS A 6 -13.84 16.47 -17.71
N ILE A 7 -12.70 16.51 -17.03
CA ILE A 7 -12.06 15.30 -16.49
C ILE A 7 -13.05 14.68 -15.50
N GLN A 8 -13.53 13.48 -15.81
CA GLN A 8 -14.43 12.71 -14.95
C GLN A 8 -13.62 11.65 -14.21
N PHE A 9 -13.64 11.69 -12.87
CA PHE A 9 -13.06 10.63 -12.05
C PHE A 9 -14.12 9.55 -11.81
N LYS A 10 -13.80 8.31 -12.15
CA LYS A 10 -14.65 7.15 -11.86
C LYS A 10 -13.92 6.20 -10.92
N LEU A 11 -14.57 5.81 -9.84
CA LEU A 11 -14.12 4.70 -9.00
C LEU A 11 -14.09 3.43 -9.87
N LYS A 12 -12.90 2.85 -10.06
CA LYS A 12 -12.75 1.60 -10.81
C LYS A 12 -13.00 0.39 -9.90
N ASN A 13 -12.43 0.39 -8.71
CA ASN A 13 -12.62 -0.65 -7.70
C ASN A 13 -12.21 -0.15 -6.30
N SER A 14 -12.55 -0.90 -5.26
CA SER A 14 -12.15 -0.64 -3.86
C SER A 14 -11.40 -1.85 -3.28
N ILE A 15 -10.48 -1.59 -2.35
CA ILE A 15 -9.73 -2.61 -1.61
C ILE A 15 -10.04 -2.41 -0.13
N GLY A 16 -10.19 -3.50 0.62
CA GLY A 16 -10.27 -3.46 2.08
C GLY A 16 -11.68 -3.43 2.70
N SER A 17 -12.74 -3.54 1.91
CA SER A 17 -14.09 -3.82 2.45
C SER A 17 -14.17 -5.29 2.85
N LEU A 18 -14.42 -5.56 4.13
CA LEU A 18 -14.68 -6.93 4.61
C LEU A 18 -16.17 -7.23 4.68
N GLU A 19 -16.48 -8.50 4.44
CA GLU A 19 -17.69 -9.14 4.91
C GLU A 19 -17.61 -9.46 6.41
N PHE A 20 -18.78 -9.74 7.00
CA PHE A 20 -19.15 -9.47 8.40
C PHE A 20 -18.10 -9.80 9.49
N GLY A 21 -17.72 -8.77 10.26
CA GLY A 21 -17.04 -8.93 11.55
C GLY A 21 -16.00 -7.86 11.89
N LYS A 22 -15.15 -7.43 10.95
CA LYS A 22 -14.10 -6.38 11.07
C LYS A 22 -13.71 -5.87 9.67
N PRO A 23 -12.94 -4.77 9.48
CA PRO A 23 -12.36 -4.36 8.18
C PRO A 23 -10.99 -5.03 7.89
N PHE A 24 -10.70 -5.39 6.62
CA PHE A 24 -9.48 -6.18 6.26
C PHE A 24 -8.25 -5.32 6.45
N ILE A 25 -8.39 -4.03 6.18
CA ILE A 25 -7.39 -2.99 6.41
C ILE A 25 -7.96 -2.04 7.45
N SER A 26 -7.14 -1.62 8.40
CA SER A 26 -7.50 -0.76 9.52
C SER A 26 -6.52 0.42 9.61
N GLY A 27 -7.02 1.62 9.29
CA GLY A 27 -6.21 2.84 9.27
C GLY A 27 -5.10 2.82 8.22
N PRO A 28 -5.43 2.76 6.92
CA PRO A 28 -4.44 2.86 5.85
C PRO A 28 -3.82 4.27 5.82
N ARG A 29 -2.54 4.42 6.19
CA ARG A 29 -1.88 5.74 6.25
C ARG A 29 -0.89 6.01 5.12
N GLY A 30 -0.30 4.96 4.56
CA GLY A 30 0.75 5.05 3.54
C GLY A 30 0.45 4.15 2.36
N ILE A 31 0.86 4.58 1.16
CA ILE A 31 0.68 3.83 -0.08
C ILE A 31 1.90 3.98 -0.97
N ALA A 32 2.36 2.91 -1.61
CA ALA A 32 3.44 2.95 -2.57
C ALA A 32 3.31 1.85 -3.61
N TYR A 33 3.53 2.16 -4.89
CA TYR A 33 3.47 1.19 -5.98
C TYR A 33 4.88 0.83 -6.43
N ARG A 34 5.15 -0.47 -6.60
CA ARG A 34 6.43 -0.98 -7.07
C ARG A 34 6.26 -1.56 -8.49
N PRO A 35 6.74 -0.86 -9.53
CA PRO A 35 6.53 -1.28 -10.91
C PRO A 35 7.22 -2.60 -11.27
N SER A 36 8.32 -2.96 -10.61
CA SER A 36 9.09 -4.16 -10.93
C SER A 36 8.31 -5.47 -10.74
N ASP A 37 7.31 -5.48 -9.86
CA ASP A 37 6.47 -6.65 -9.61
C ASP A 37 4.96 -6.33 -9.55
N HIS A 38 4.57 -5.14 -10.01
CA HIS A 38 3.17 -4.70 -10.10
C HIS A 38 2.41 -4.79 -8.78
N LEU A 39 3.09 -4.51 -7.66
CA LEU A 39 2.48 -4.54 -6.33
C LEU A 39 2.22 -3.15 -5.76
N LEU A 40 0.99 -2.98 -5.25
CA LEU A 40 0.55 -1.83 -4.48
C LEU A 40 0.67 -2.13 -2.98
N PHE A 41 1.61 -1.48 -2.31
CA PHE A 41 1.82 -1.58 -0.86
C PHE A 41 0.95 -0.57 -0.13
N ILE A 42 0.30 -1.02 0.94
CA ILE A 42 -0.51 -0.19 1.84
C ILE A 42 -0.01 -0.42 3.26
N ALA A 43 0.25 0.66 3.99
CA ALA A 43 0.55 0.61 5.41
C ALA A 43 -0.76 0.47 6.18
N ASP A 44 -1.03 -0.75 6.64
CA ASP A 44 -2.20 -1.12 7.43
C ASP A 44 -1.90 -0.86 8.92
N SER A 45 -1.84 0.43 9.25
CA SER A 45 -1.14 0.92 10.44
C SER A 45 -1.71 0.42 11.75
N LYS A 46 -3.05 0.32 11.89
CA LYS A 46 -3.66 -0.19 13.13
C LYS A 46 -3.51 -1.70 13.30
N ASN A 47 -3.16 -2.40 12.22
CA ASN A 47 -2.81 -3.82 12.26
C ASN A 47 -1.29 -4.05 12.25
N GLU A 48 -0.48 -2.98 12.40
CA GLU A 48 0.99 -3.03 12.52
C GLU A 48 1.69 -3.84 11.42
N ARG A 49 1.18 -3.69 10.19
CA ARG A 49 1.67 -4.43 9.03
C ARG A 49 1.65 -3.59 7.76
N VAL A 50 2.35 -4.06 6.75
CA VAL A 50 2.24 -3.60 5.36
C VAL A 50 1.68 -4.74 4.52
N VAL A 51 0.66 -4.44 3.72
CA VAL A 51 0.03 -5.40 2.81
C VAL A 51 0.32 -5.01 1.37
N GLY A 52 0.64 -5.98 0.53
CA GLY A 52 0.87 -5.80 -0.90
C GLY A 52 -0.28 -6.42 -1.69
N PHE A 53 -0.90 -5.63 -2.57
CA PHE A 53 -1.95 -6.08 -3.48
C PHE A 53 -1.46 -6.08 -4.92
N THR A 54 -1.97 -7.00 -5.72
CA THR A 54 -1.88 -6.96 -7.17
C THR A 54 -2.81 -5.89 -7.75
N GLU A 55 -2.62 -5.55 -9.03
CA GLU A 55 -3.49 -4.60 -9.75
C GLU A 55 -4.94 -5.07 -9.91
N ASP A 56 -5.20 -6.38 -9.79
CA ASP A 56 -6.54 -6.98 -9.75
C ASP A 56 -7.08 -7.12 -8.31
N ASN A 57 -6.53 -6.35 -7.35
CA ASN A 57 -6.97 -6.24 -5.97
C ASN A 57 -6.84 -7.54 -5.14
N LYS A 58 -5.98 -8.48 -5.56
CA LYS A 58 -5.70 -9.70 -4.78
C LYS A 58 -4.57 -9.45 -3.80
N LEU A 59 -4.70 -10.00 -2.61
CA LEU A 59 -3.63 -9.96 -1.60
C LEU A 59 -2.46 -10.83 -2.06
N ALA A 60 -1.27 -10.24 -2.16
CA ALA A 60 -0.04 -10.91 -2.59
C ALA A 60 1.00 -11.04 -1.47
N LYS A 61 1.09 -10.04 -0.58
CA LYS A 61 2.09 -10.00 0.49
C LYS A 61 1.53 -9.44 1.79
N ILE A 62 2.03 -9.95 2.91
CA ILE A 62 1.89 -9.36 4.25
C ILE A 62 3.28 -9.29 4.87
N ILE A 63 3.64 -8.12 5.37
CA ILE A 63 4.91 -7.82 6.02
C ILE A 63 4.58 -7.27 7.41
N SER A 64 4.92 -8.01 8.47
CA SER A 64 4.52 -7.72 9.85
C SER A 64 5.73 -7.63 10.78
N HIS A 65 5.50 -7.25 12.05
CA HIS A 65 6.52 -7.17 13.12
C HIS A 65 7.46 -5.97 13.04
N TYR A 66 7.05 -4.91 12.33
CA TYR A 66 7.81 -3.67 12.28
C TYR A 66 7.13 -2.56 13.09
N GLY A 67 6.00 -2.83 13.76
CA GLY A 67 5.17 -1.86 14.47
C GLY A 67 4.34 -1.00 13.53
N THR A 68 3.68 0.04 14.06
CA THR A 68 2.89 1.00 13.27
C THR A 68 3.76 1.62 12.19
N LYS A 69 3.35 1.55 10.93
CA LYS A 69 3.99 2.28 9.82
C LYS A 69 2.98 3.24 9.21
N ASN A 70 3.43 4.46 8.92
CA ASN A 70 2.59 5.55 8.46
C ASN A 70 2.91 5.91 7.01
N GLY A 71 4.18 6.08 6.65
CA GLY A 71 4.59 6.44 5.28
C GLY A 71 5.26 5.27 4.57
N LEU A 72 5.00 5.14 3.27
CA LEU A 72 5.65 4.18 2.38
C LEU A 72 6.24 4.89 1.15
N CYS A 73 7.37 4.41 0.65
CA CYS A 73 7.96 4.87 -0.61
C CYS A 73 8.74 3.72 -1.27
N ILE A 74 8.76 3.68 -2.60
CA ILE A 74 9.64 2.78 -3.37
C ILE A 74 10.81 3.60 -3.91
N MET A 75 12.03 3.17 -3.59
CA MET A 75 13.25 3.77 -4.16
C MET A 75 13.42 3.39 -5.63
N SER A 76 14.26 4.14 -6.35
CA SER A 76 14.63 3.83 -7.74
C SER A 76 15.27 2.45 -7.92
N ASN A 77 15.93 1.92 -6.88
CA ASN A 77 16.49 0.58 -6.88
C ASN A 77 15.48 -0.53 -6.50
N GLY A 78 14.20 -0.19 -6.27
CA GLY A 78 13.13 -1.11 -5.92
C GLY A 78 12.89 -1.32 -4.42
N GLN A 79 13.73 -0.75 -3.54
CA GLN A 79 13.60 -0.99 -2.10
C GLN A 79 12.38 -0.28 -1.53
N LEU A 80 11.70 -0.92 -0.58
CA LEU A 80 10.57 -0.33 0.13
C LEU A 80 11.08 0.39 1.37
N LEU A 81 10.88 1.71 1.44
CA LEU A 81 11.04 2.50 2.65
C LEU A 81 9.74 2.55 3.41
N MET A 82 9.84 2.42 4.73
CA MET A 82 8.73 2.53 5.64
C MET A 82 9.10 3.48 6.76
N THR A 83 8.19 4.37 7.11
CA THR A 83 8.43 5.38 8.16
C THR A 83 7.30 5.34 9.18
N ASP A 84 7.65 5.61 10.43
CA ASP A 84 6.71 5.95 11.48
C ASP A 84 7.14 7.28 12.13
N GLU A 85 6.67 7.56 13.35
CA GLU A 85 7.00 8.78 14.08
C GLU A 85 8.43 8.79 14.63
N THR A 86 9.09 7.64 14.74
CA THR A 86 10.38 7.48 15.44
C THR A 86 11.51 6.94 14.57
N GLN A 87 11.21 6.20 13.50
CA GLN A 87 12.20 5.49 12.70
C GLN A 87 11.85 5.41 11.21
N ILE A 88 12.90 5.19 10.42
CA ILE A 88 12.84 4.85 9.00
C ILE A 88 13.45 3.45 8.85
N LEU A 89 12.70 2.54 8.23
CA LEU A 89 13.15 1.18 7.90
C LEU A 89 13.32 1.05 6.39
N LEU A 90 14.45 0.52 5.96
CA LEU A 90 14.72 0.15 4.57
C LEU A 90 14.56 -1.35 4.42
N MET A 91 13.73 -1.79 3.48
CA MET A 91 13.52 -3.20 3.16
C MET A 91 14.22 -3.59 1.86
N ASN A 92 14.76 -4.80 1.84
CA ASN A 92 15.32 -5.40 0.63
C ASN A 92 14.24 -5.65 -0.44
N ASN A 93 14.70 -5.73 -1.70
CA ASN A 93 13.82 -5.89 -2.86
C ASN A 93 13.07 -7.22 -2.90
N ASP A 94 13.65 -8.27 -2.33
CA ASP A 94 13.05 -9.60 -2.29
C ASP A 94 11.87 -9.67 -1.31
N LEU A 95 11.76 -8.72 -0.35
CA LEU A 95 10.73 -8.64 0.67
C LEU A 95 10.44 -10.03 1.29
N ARG A 96 11.49 -10.85 1.39
CA ARG A 96 11.52 -12.16 2.05
C ARG A 96 12.19 -11.95 3.40
N LEU A 97 11.65 -12.60 4.42
CA LEU A 97 12.29 -12.68 5.73
C LEU A 97 13.63 -13.42 5.63
#